data_AF-A0AA96V922-F1
#
_entry.id   AF-A0AA96V922-F1
#
_cell.length_a   1.000
_cell.length_b   1.000
_cell.length_c   1.000
_cell.angle_alpha   90.00
_cell.angle_beta   90.00
_cell.angle_gamma   90.00
#
_symmetry.space_group_name_H-M   'P 1'
#
loop_
_entity.id
_entity.type
_entity.pdbx_description
1 polymer ?
#
loop_
_entity_poly.entity_id
_entity_poly.type
_entity_poly.pdbx_seq_one_letter_code
_entity_poly.pdbx_strand_id
1 'polypeptide(L)'
;MGNDNENSRTDDFLLDSFLNQSVRLKILIPIPFKIAREDGMYFMENDLFDIFSYGEDLEKARNEIESQFSTLWNIMFWKMKLNCLKAPNFTKCFF
;
A
#
# COMPACT_ATOMS: atom_id res chain seq x y z
N MET A 1 -8.38 -12.51 40.81
CA MET A 1 -8.63 -13.11 39.49
C MET A 1 -9.34 -12.07 38.65
N GLY A 2 -8.62 -11.44 37.74
CA GLY A 2 -9.09 -10.51 36.73
C GLY A 2 -7.98 -10.45 35.70
N ASN A 3 -8.10 -11.27 34.65
CA ASN A 3 -7.19 -11.29 33.52
C ASN A 3 -7.53 -10.08 32.65
N ASP A 4 -6.82 -8.97 32.86
CA ASP A 4 -6.76 -7.92 31.86
C ASP A 4 -5.76 -8.39 30.81
N ASN A 5 -6.31 -9.08 29.82
CA ASN A 5 -5.62 -9.49 28.61
C ASN A 5 -5.27 -8.19 27.86
N GLU A 6 -4.11 -7.61 28.14
CA GLU A 6 -3.50 -6.59 27.30
C GLU A 6 -3.31 -7.21 25.90
N ASN A 7 -4.30 -7.02 25.02
CA ASN A 7 -4.10 -7.10 23.58
C ASN A 7 -3.15 -5.96 23.22
N SER A 8 -1.86 -6.23 23.41
CA SER A 8 -0.72 -5.40 23.02
C SER A 8 -0.72 -5.29 21.50
N ARG A 9 -1.55 -4.40 20.97
CA ARG A 9 -1.45 -3.95 19.59
C ARG A 9 -0.23 -3.01 19.51
N THR A 10 0.93 -3.58 19.21
CA THR A 10 2.10 -2.79 18.81
C THR A 10 1.88 -2.34 17.39
N ASP A 11 1.49 -1.07 17.23
CA ASP A 11 1.47 -0.40 15.93
C ASP A 11 2.90 0.06 15.61
N ASP A 12 3.62 -0.72 14.81
CA ASP A 12 4.93 -0.35 14.27
C ASP A 12 4.77 0.33 12.90
N PHE A 13 5.65 1.29 12.60
CA PHE A 13 5.68 1.97 11.31
C PHE A 13 6.85 1.50 10.46
N LEU A 14 6.57 1.07 9.22
CA LEU A 14 7.60 0.85 8.20
C LEU A 14 7.47 1.87 7.07
N LEU A 15 8.63 2.32 6.57
CA LEU A 15 8.72 3.11 5.34
C LEU A 15 8.65 2.19 4.11
N ASP A 16 8.25 2.72 2.95
CA ASP A 16 8.15 2.01 1.66
C ASP A 16 9.37 1.17 1.25
N SER A 17 10.52 1.36 1.90
CA SER A 17 11.74 0.57 1.70
C SER A 17 11.57 -0.94 1.90
N PHE A 18 10.52 -1.41 2.60
CA PHE A 18 10.22 -2.84 2.72
C PHE A 18 9.56 -3.45 1.47
N LEU A 19 9.01 -2.62 0.58
CA LEU A 19 8.37 -3.05 -0.66
C LEU A 19 9.43 -3.40 -1.73
N ASN A 20 9.04 -4.24 -2.68
CA ASN A 20 9.85 -4.54 -3.85
C ASN A 20 10.14 -3.27 -4.68
N GLN A 21 11.34 -3.20 -5.25
CA GLN A 21 11.83 -2.08 -6.06
C GLN A 21 10.86 -1.67 -7.18
N SER A 22 10.22 -2.63 -7.85
CA SER A 22 9.29 -2.34 -8.95
C SER A 22 8.03 -1.60 -8.49
N VAL A 23 7.57 -1.84 -7.25
CA VAL A 23 6.45 -1.13 -6.63
C VAL A 23 6.92 0.21 -6.08
N ARG A 24 8.08 0.24 -5.42
CA ARG A 24 8.69 1.48 -4.91
C ARG A 24 8.90 2.53 -6.00
N LEU A 25 9.31 2.13 -7.20
CA LEU A 25 9.48 3.08 -8.33
C LEU A 25 8.18 3.74 -8.80
N LYS A 26 7.01 3.16 -8.45
CA LYS A 26 5.70 3.76 -8.74
C LYS A 26 5.31 4.80 -7.67
N ILE A 27 6.01 4.81 -6.54
CA ILE A 27 5.74 5.67 -5.40
C ILE A 27 6.77 6.81 -5.43
N LEU A 28 6.32 8.04 -5.69
CA LEU A 28 7.22 9.19 -5.87
C LEU A 28 7.71 9.81 -4.55
N ILE A 29 7.07 9.48 -3.42
CA ILE A 29 7.39 9.99 -2.08
C ILE A 29 7.40 8.84 -1.07
N PRO A 30 8.29 8.83 -0.06
CA PRO A 30 8.21 7.83 0.99
C PRO A 30 6.83 7.82 1.64
N ILE A 31 6.24 6.64 1.79
CA ILE A 31 4.93 6.48 2.41
C ILE A 31 5.02 5.59 3.65
N PRO A 32 4.40 5.98 4.76
CA PRO A 32 4.35 5.17 5.97
C PRO A 32 3.31 4.05 5.83
N PHE A 33 3.61 2.89 6.39
CA PHE A 33 2.68 1.80 6.59
C PHE A 33 2.56 1.52 8.07
N LYS A 34 1.33 1.33 8.54
CA LYS A 34 1.10 0.83 9.89
C LYS A 34 1.07 -0.69 9.82
N ILE A 35 1.72 -1.31 10.81
CA ILE A 35 1.80 -2.75 10.94
C ILE A 35 1.36 -3.10 12.34
N ALA A 36 0.42 -4.03 12.43
CA ALA A 36 -0.03 -4.59 13.69
C ALA A 36 0.09 -6.11 13.63
N ARG A 37 0.26 -6.73 14.79
CA ARG A 37 0.18 -8.19 14.94
C ARG A 37 -0.91 -8.52 15.96
N GLU A 38 -1.91 -9.26 15.52
CA GLU A 38 -3.06 -9.65 16.35
C GLU A 38 -3.39 -11.12 16.06
N ASP A 39 -3.56 -11.92 17.10
CA ASP A 39 -3.90 -13.36 17.02
C ASP A 39 -3.01 -14.19 16.07
N GLY A 40 -1.70 -13.86 16.02
CA GLY A 40 -0.74 -14.55 15.16
C GLY A 40 -0.74 -14.11 13.70
N MET A 41 -1.61 -13.17 13.33
CA MET A 41 -1.71 -12.58 12.00
C MET A 41 -1.02 -11.21 11.96
N TYR A 42 -0.34 -10.92 10.86
CA TYR A 42 0.16 -9.59 10.53
C TYR A 42 -0.91 -8.84 9.77
N PHE A 43 -1.14 -7.59 10.14
CA PHE A 43 -2.01 -6.64 9.48
C PHE A 43 -1.15 -5.48 8.98
N MET A 44 -1.38 -5.06 7.74
CA MET A 44 -0.70 -3.91 7.15
C MET A 44 -1.73 -2.98 6.54
N GLU A 45 -1.60 -1.68 6.80
CA GLU A 45 -2.48 -0.66 6.22
C GLU A 45 -1.69 0.54 5.73
N ASN A 46 -2.23 1.18 4.68
CA ASN A 46 -1.78 2.48 4.22
C ASN A 46 -3.00 3.38 3.99
N ASP A 47 -3.16 4.36 4.87
CA ASP A 47 -4.31 5.29 4.87
C ASP A 47 -4.33 6.18 3.62
N LEU A 48 -3.17 6.49 3.01
CA LEU A 48 -3.08 7.40 1.87
C LEU A 48 -3.71 6.80 0.61
N PHE A 49 -3.58 5.48 0.43
CA PHE A 49 -4.09 4.77 -0.73
C PHE A 49 -5.33 3.93 -0.42
N ASP A 50 -5.81 3.95 0.83
CA ASP A 50 -6.95 3.16 1.30
C ASP A 50 -6.80 1.66 0.97
N ILE A 51 -5.62 1.12 1.32
CA ILE A 51 -5.28 -0.29 1.13
C ILE A 51 -4.97 -0.96 2.46
N PHE A 52 -5.33 -2.23 2.56
CA PHE A 52 -5.08 -3.05 3.73
C PHE A 52 -4.81 -4.50 3.32
N SER A 53 -4.01 -5.20 4.11
CA SER A 53 -3.77 -6.63 3.92
C SER A 53 -3.58 -7.34 5.25
N TYR A 54 -3.68 -8.66 5.22
CA TYR A 54 -3.37 -9.52 6.35
C TYR A 54 -2.70 -10.82 5.91
N GLY A 55 -1.89 -11.41 6.78
CA GLY A 55 -1.17 -12.64 6.48
C GLY A 55 -0.65 -13.35 7.73
N GLU A 56 -0.41 -14.66 7.62
CA GLU A 56 0.21 -15.47 8.69
C GLU A 56 1.66 -15.04 8.96
N ASP A 57 2.29 -14.39 7.98
CA ASP A 57 3.59 -13.77 8.09
C ASP A 57 3.58 -12.39 7.40
N LEU A 58 4.63 -11.61 7.67
CA LEU A 58 4.81 -10.28 7.13
C LEU A 58 4.99 -10.29 5.60
N GLU A 59 5.56 -11.35 5.03
CA GLU A 59 5.81 -11.47 3.60
C GLU A 59 4.51 -11.61 2.81
N LYS A 60 3.57 -12.43 3.29
CA LYS A 60 2.23 -12.61 2.71
C LYS A 60 1.44 -11.30 2.76
N ALA A 61 1.45 -10.63 3.92
CA ALA A 61 0.81 -9.32 4.05
C ALA A 61 1.43 -8.27 3.11
N ARG A 62 2.77 -8.23 2.99
CA ARG A 62 3.47 -7.34 2.06
C ARG A 62 3.11 -7.62 0.60
N ASN A 63 3.15 -8.89 0.18
CA ASN A 63 2.90 -9.26 -1.23
C ASN A 63 1.50 -8.84 -1.68
N GLU A 64 0.52 -8.91 -0.77
CA GLU A 64 -0.84 -8.44 -1.02
C GLU A 64 -0.89 -6.91 -1.16
N ILE A 65 -0.20 -6.14 -0.29
CA ILE A 65 -0.06 -4.68 -0.45
C ILE A 65 0.57 -4.33 -1.80
N GLU A 66 1.62 -5.04 -2.22
CA GLU A 66 2.30 -4.82 -3.51
C GLU A 66 1.37 -5.07 -4.72
N SER A 67 0.52 -6.09 -4.62
CA SER A 67 -0.51 -6.42 -5.61
C SER A 67 -1.56 -5.31 -5.71
N GLN A 68 -2.06 -4.84 -4.57
CA GLN A 68 -3.04 -3.74 -4.51
C GLN A 68 -2.44 -2.44 -5.06
N PHE A 69 -1.20 -2.09 -4.71
CA PHE A 69 -0.50 -0.94 -5.30
C PHE A 69 -0.39 -1.04 -6.80
N SER A 70 0.03 -2.20 -7.31
CA SER A 70 0.18 -2.41 -8.74
C SER A 70 -1.16 -2.27 -9.47
N THR A 71 -2.24 -2.71 -8.84
CA THR A 71 -3.61 -2.57 -9.35
C THR A 71 -4.04 -1.11 -9.37
N LEU A 72 -3.91 -0.39 -8.25
CA LEU A 72 -4.23 1.04 -8.15
C LEU A 72 -3.43 1.87 -9.15
N TRP A 73 -2.12 1.62 -9.25
CA TRP A 73 -1.26 2.29 -10.22
C TRP A 73 -1.74 2.06 -11.65
N ASN A 74 -2.05 0.82 -12.02
CA ASN A 74 -2.54 0.51 -13.36
C ASN A 74 -3.87 1.23 -13.63
N ILE A 75 -4.81 1.24 -12.68
CA ILE A 75 -6.08 1.95 -12.82
C ILE A 75 -5.84 3.45 -13.00
N MET A 76 -4.99 4.06 -12.18
CA MET A 76 -4.65 5.49 -12.27
C MET A 76 -3.96 5.82 -13.60
N PHE A 77 -2.95 5.05 -13.98
CA PHE A 77 -2.21 5.22 -15.22
C PHE A 77 -3.13 5.13 -16.45
N TRP A 78 -4.02 4.13 -16.50
CA TRP A 78 -4.98 3.99 -17.60
C TRP A 78 -6.02 5.10 -17.62
N LYS A 79 -6.52 5.54 -16.47
CA LYS A 79 -7.41 6.72 -16.38
C LYS A 79 -6.72 7.97 -16.94
N MET A 80 -5.47 8.23 -16.56
CA MET A 80 -4.69 9.35 -17.09
C MET A 80 -4.50 9.22 -18.60
N LYS A 81 -4.08 8.05 -19.09
CA LYS A 81 -3.86 7.81 -20.52
C LYS A 81 -5.14 8.01 -21.35
N LEU A 82 -6.29 7.53 -20.89
CA LEU A 82 -7.58 7.72 -21.57
C LEU A 82 -8.01 9.19 -21.60
N ASN A 83 -7.86 9.90 -20.48
CA ASN A 83 -8.13 11.34 -20.43
C ASN A 83 -7.22 12.11 -21.38
N CYS A 84 -5.99 11.65 -21.54
CA CYS A 84 -5.00 12.21 -22.45
C CYS A 84 -5.29 11.99 -23.92
N LEU A 85 -5.79 10.80 -24.29
CA LEU A 85 -6.24 10.53 -25.66
C LEU A 85 -7.47 11.34 -26.05
N LYS A 86 -8.27 11.77 -25.07
CA LYS A 86 -9.46 12.62 -25.29
C LYS A 86 -9.13 14.12 -25.26
N ALA A 87 -7.94 14.51 -24.82
CA ALA A 87 -7.56 15.92 -24.74
C ALA A 87 -7.26 16.45 -26.16
N PRO A 88 -7.84 17.59 -26.58
CA PRO A 88 -7.64 18.15 -27.92
C PRO A 88 -6.19 18.59 -28.20
N ASN A 89 -5.35 18.67 -27.16
CA ASN A 89 -3.92 18.98 -27.26
C ASN A 89 -3.10 17.92 -26.51
N PHE A 90 -2.63 16.91 -27.25
CA PHE A 90 -1.86 15.76 -26.75
C PHE A 90 -0.59 16.15 -25.95
N THR A 91 -0.05 17.35 -26.15
CA THR A 91 1.18 17.84 -25.50
C THR A 91 1.05 18.15 -24.00
N LYS A 92 -0.15 18.19 -23.43
CA LYS A 92 -0.35 18.46 -21.99
C LYS A 92 -0.36 17.20 -21.11
N CYS A 93 -0.02 16.05 -21.67
CA CYS A 93 -0.22 14.75 -21.03
C CYS A 93 0.99 14.15 -20.33
N PHE A 94 2.13 14.82 -20.41
CA PHE A 94 3.37 14.38 -19.80
C PHE A 94 4.12 15.55 -19.17
N PHE A 95 3.47 16.31 -18.26
CA PHE A 95 4.12 17.14 -17.24
C PHE A 95 3.17 17.33 -16.06
#